data_AF-A0A0J9TMY0-F1
#
_entry.id   AF-A0A0J9TMY0-F1
#
_cell.length_a   1.000
_cell.length_b   1.000
_cell.length_c   1.000
_cell.angle_alpha   90.00
_cell.angle_beta   90.00
_cell.angle_gamma   90.00
#
_symmetry.space_group_name_H-M   'P 1'
#
loop_
_entity.id
_entity.type
_entity.pdbx_description
1 polymer ?
#
loop_
_entity_poly.entity_id
_entity_poly.type
_entity_poly.pdbx_seq_one_letter_code
_entity_poly.pdbx_strand_id
1 'polypeptide(L)'
;MEGTYKKTDNATFCNNIKCQTKNEAQIIDICKMFVSLYNNTMTECDNNLSKPECKKYPEFMNFWLNYKLKETGYSETEQSQFYKEITDNYDKFKKEDILKNNLYVIVEKYFNNMNTLYKLYKMLYSPSKAKYKNCDDFMEEFKKIYNGGLKKCYHHGDVKLGKGLEIFKNIYTTDNLNKVPLLDTEDDDILRTSYIARKLLQNKYEYSMDFLHEIKDNYYKDLKDLISVHYNLLFEYKEEEKNCLMIRILHQFFQYCNDYKYNRRLSLFMKEFIDEYYNEKQTEYKKIFTECKGPKNGKKYCTLFKQCENTFNKDLKIFENKASDYITEQENYIISLTGFDILLFEAKAMFQDFEKMSRYLPTIMSTMVAILICLFFLYKVLKIYI
;
A
#
# COMPACT_ATOMS: atom_id res chain seq x y z
N MET A 1 -24.29 16.33 19.18
CA MET A 1 -25.29 15.25 19.36
C MET A 1 -25.26 14.63 20.76
N GLU A 2 -24.14 14.64 21.49
CA GLU A 2 -24.09 14.16 22.87
C GLU A 2 -24.88 15.09 23.81
N GLY A 3 -26.17 14.79 24.00
CA GLY A 3 -27.07 15.50 24.91
C GLY A 3 -28.50 15.65 24.41
N THR A 4 -28.72 15.77 23.11
CA THR A 4 -30.06 16.02 22.52
C THR A 4 -30.90 14.77 22.24
N TYR A 5 -30.29 13.58 22.18
CA TYR A 5 -30.99 12.32 21.88
C TYR A 5 -31.88 11.81 23.03
N LYS A 6 -31.73 12.34 24.25
CA LYS A 6 -32.51 11.90 25.42
C LYS A 6 -33.99 12.32 25.38
N LYS A 7 -34.37 13.21 24.45
CA LYS A 7 -35.73 13.78 24.32
C LYS A 7 -36.47 13.28 23.06
N THR A 8 -36.00 12.21 22.43
CA THR A 8 -36.61 11.69 21.20
C THR A 8 -37.80 10.79 21.53
N ASP A 9 -39.02 11.33 21.44
CA ASP A 9 -40.26 10.65 21.88
C ASP A 9 -40.50 9.30 21.18
N ASN A 10 -40.16 9.18 19.90
CA ASN A 10 -40.28 7.94 19.12
C ASN A 10 -39.16 6.91 19.42
N ALA A 11 -38.24 7.19 20.35
CA ALA A 11 -37.22 6.26 20.82
C ALA A 11 -37.60 5.55 22.15
N THR A 12 -38.82 5.73 22.65
CA THR A 12 -39.29 5.12 23.91
C THR A 12 -39.22 3.58 23.89
N PHE A 13 -39.39 2.96 22.72
CA PHE A 13 -39.26 1.51 22.56
C PHE A 13 -37.85 0.99 22.88
N CYS A 14 -36.82 1.83 22.75
CA CYS A 14 -35.43 1.46 23.05
C CYS A 14 -35.26 0.98 24.50
N ASN A 15 -36.09 1.45 25.43
CA ASN A 15 -36.05 1.03 26.84
C ASN A 15 -36.40 -0.46 27.04
N ASN A 16 -37.01 -1.10 26.03
CA ASN A 16 -37.51 -2.47 26.10
C ASN A 16 -36.79 -3.40 25.11
N ILE A 17 -35.63 -3.00 24.55
CA ILE A 17 -34.86 -3.83 23.63
C ILE A 17 -34.38 -5.10 24.35
N LYS A 18 -34.63 -6.25 23.75
CA LYS A 18 -34.24 -7.55 24.30
C LYS A 18 -32.94 -8.03 23.66
N CYS A 19 -31.83 -7.42 24.05
CA CYS A 19 -30.49 -7.92 23.71
C CYS A 19 -29.88 -8.60 24.93
N GLN A 20 -29.49 -9.87 24.80
CA GLN A 20 -28.78 -10.58 25.86
C GLN A 20 -27.34 -10.07 25.90
N THR A 21 -27.11 -8.94 26.56
CA THR A 21 -25.81 -8.31 26.66
C THR A 21 -25.45 -7.93 28.09
N LYS A 22 -24.16 -7.87 28.39
CA LYS A 22 -23.63 -7.49 29.70
C LYS A 22 -23.80 -6.00 30.01
N ASN A 23 -24.09 -5.16 29.00
CA ASN A 23 -24.17 -3.69 29.13
C ASN A 23 -25.53 -3.13 28.62
N GLU A 24 -26.63 -3.54 29.25
CA GLU A 24 -27.99 -3.12 28.89
C GLU A 24 -28.19 -1.59 28.83
N ALA A 25 -27.59 -0.83 29.74
CA ALA A 25 -27.71 0.63 29.73
C ALA A 25 -27.11 1.27 28.47
N GLN A 26 -25.95 0.77 28.01
CA GLN A 26 -25.27 1.32 26.84
C GLN A 26 -26.01 0.98 25.55
N ILE A 27 -26.59 -0.22 25.43
CA ILE A 27 -27.31 -0.61 24.22
C ILE A 27 -28.61 0.20 24.04
N ILE A 28 -29.28 0.53 25.17
CA ILE A 28 -30.43 1.44 25.19
C ILE A 28 -30.01 2.83 24.69
N ASP A 29 -28.89 3.35 25.17
CA ASP A 29 -28.38 4.66 24.74
C ASP A 29 -28.00 4.67 23.25
N ILE A 30 -27.34 3.60 22.76
CA ILE A 30 -27.03 3.44 21.33
C ILE A 30 -28.31 3.44 20.49
N CYS A 31 -29.36 2.73 20.91
CA CYS A 31 -30.65 2.76 20.23
C CYS A 31 -31.25 4.17 20.17
N LYS A 32 -31.26 4.90 21.29
CA LYS A 32 -31.80 6.27 21.31
C LYS A 32 -30.99 7.22 20.43
N MET A 33 -29.66 7.10 20.45
CA MET A 33 -28.79 7.86 19.56
C MET A 33 -29.04 7.51 18.09
N PHE A 34 -29.23 6.24 17.75
CA PHE A 34 -29.55 5.78 16.40
C PHE A 34 -30.85 6.41 15.90
N VAL A 35 -31.93 6.33 16.68
CA VAL A 35 -33.24 6.91 16.32
C VAL A 35 -33.15 8.43 16.19
N SER A 36 -32.42 9.10 17.09
CA SER A 36 -32.22 10.55 17.00
C SER A 36 -31.41 10.96 15.77
N LEU A 37 -30.34 10.24 15.45
CA LEU A 37 -29.54 10.45 14.24
C LEU A 37 -30.41 10.27 13.00
N TYR A 38 -31.18 9.19 12.96
CA TYR A 38 -32.10 8.87 11.89
C TYR A 38 -33.11 10.01 11.63
N ASN A 39 -33.79 10.50 12.67
CA ASN A 39 -34.77 11.58 12.55
C ASN A 39 -34.14 12.89 12.03
N ASN A 40 -32.93 13.22 12.53
CA ASN A 40 -32.23 14.44 12.12
C ASN A 40 -31.80 14.36 10.65
N THR A 41 -31.23 13.23 10.22
CA THR A 41 -30.83 13.02 8.82
C THR A 41 -32.03 13.07 7.86
N MET A 42 -33.19 12.53 8.25
CA MET A 42 -34.41 12.64 7.44
C MET A 42 -34.87 14.09 7.27
N THR A 43 -34.78 14.88 8.34
CA THR A 43 -35.15 16.30 8.33
C THR A 43 -34.21 17.09 7.42
N GLU A 44 -32.89 16.86 7.51
CA GLU A 44 -31.89 17.48 6.62
C GLU A 44 -32.11 17.09 5.15
N CYS A 45 -32.68 15.92 4.89
CA CYS A 45 -33.04 15.47 3.56
C CYS A 45 -34.34 16.07 3.01
N ASP A 46 -35.03 16.95 3.74
CA ASP A 46 -36.38 17.45 3.43
C ASP A 46 -37.40 16.33 3.16
N ASN A 47 -37.18 15.13 3.73
CA ASN A 47 -37.88 13.89 3.35
C ASN A 47 -37.78 13.54 1.84
N ASN A 48 -36.87 14.17 1.10
CA ASN A 48 -36.66 13.96 -0.33
C ASN A 48 -35.40 13.12 -0.60
N LEU A 49 -35.64 11.82 -0.75
CA LEU A 49 -34.61 10.80 -1.00
C LEU A 49 -34.04 10.83 -2.42
N SER A 50 -34.58 11.67 -3.30
CA SER A 50 -34.04 11.81 -4.65
C SER A 50 -32.73 12.60 -4.68
N LYS A 51 -32.44 13.40 -3.63
CA LYS A 51 -31.16 14.11 -3.48
C LYS A 51 -30.00 13.09 -3.39
N PRO A 52 -28.92 13.24 -4.16
CA PRO A 52 -27.81 12.29 -4.20
C PRO A 52 -27.20 11.96 -2.82
N GLU A 53 -27.07 12.95 -1.95
CA GLU A 53 -26.56 12.81 -0.58
C GLU A 53 -27.52 11.97 0.28
N CYS A 54 -28.82 12.13 0.07
CA CYS A 54 -29.88 11.41 0.73
C CYS A 54 -30.14 10.02 0.14
N LYS A 55 -29.49 9.64 -0.96
CA LYS A 55 -29.55 8.25 -1.45
C LYS A 55 -28.66 7.31 -0.63
N LYS A 56 -27.60 7.84 -0.02
CA LYS A 56 -26.59 7.05 0.72
C LYS A 56 -26.80 7.01 2.23
N TYR A 57 -27.88 7.63 2.72
CA TYR A 57 -28.15 7.67 4.16
C TYR A 57 -28.35 6.27 4.76
N PRO A 58 -28.99 5.27 4.11
CA PRO A 58 -29.11 3.94 4.68
C PRO A 58 -27.76 3.29 4.97
N GLU A 59 -26.82 3.40 4.04
CA GLU A 59 -25.46 2.88 4.18
C GLU A 59 -24.71 3.62 5.30
N PHE A 60 -24.87 4.94 5.39
CA PHE A 60 -24.31 5.72 6.49
C PHE A 60 -24.88 5.28 7.86
N MET A 61 -26.19 5.09 7.97
CA MET A 61 -26.83 4.64 9.21
C MET A 61 -26.34 3.26 9.64
N ASN A 62 -26.21 2.33 8.69
CA ASN A 62 -25.64 1.00 8.97
C ASN A 62 -24.19 1.08 9.42
N PHE A 63 -23.38 1.91 8.77
CA PHE A 63 -21.99 2.08 9.13
C PHE A 63 -21.85 2.69 10.53
N TRP A 64 -22.60 3.76 10.82
CA TRP A 64 -22.57 4.41 12.14
C TRP A 64 -22.96 3.44 13.26
N LEU A 65 -24.00 2.64 13.04
CA LEU A 65 -24.47 1.69 14.06
C LEU A 65 -23.46 0.54 14.26
N ASN A 66 -22.95 -0.07 13.18
CA ASN A 66 -21.87 -1.06 13.27
C ASN A 66 -20.65 -0.49 14.00
N TYR A 67 -20.25 0.75 13.68
CA TYR A 67 -19.12 1.42 14.30
C TYR A 67 -19.34 1.57 15.81
N LYS A 68 -20.51 2.04 16.24
CA LYS A 68 -20.82 2.24 17.65
C LYS A 68 -20.87 0.94 18.44
N LEU A 69 -21.45 -0.11 17.88
CA LEU A 69 -21.47 -1.42 18.53
C LEU A 69 -20.06 -2.02 18.64
N LYS A 70 -19.24 -1.94 17.58
CA LYS A 70 -17.86 -2.43 17.62
C LYS A 70 -16.95 -1.60 18.54
N GLU A 71 -17.07 -0.28 18.53
CA GLU A 71 -16.33 0.63 19.43
C GLU A 71 -16.61 0.33 20.91
N THR A 72 -17.83 -0.09 21.23
CA THR A 72 -18.27 -0.45 22.59
C THR A 72 -17.92 -1.90 22.97
N GLY A 73 -17.45 -2.71 22.02
CA GLY A 73 -16.99 -4.08 22.27
C GLY A 73 -18.07 -5.17 22.20
N TYR A 74 -19.21 -4.91 21.57
CA TYR A 74 -20.24 -5.94 21.35
C TYR A 74 -19.77 -7.00 20.35
N SER A 75 -20.05 -8.27 20.65
CA SER A 75 -19.77 -9.41 19.76
C SER A 75 -20.64 -9.39 18.50
N GLU A 76 -20.28 -10.16 17.48
CA GLU A 76 -21.07 -10.27 16.24
C GLU A 76 -22.48 -10.82 16.48
N THR A 77 -22.62 -11.73 17.44
CA THR A 77 -23.92 -12.28 17.85
C THR A 77 -24.79 -11.20 18.51
N GLU A 78 -24.23 -10.43 19.44
CA GLU A 78 -24.95 -9.31 20.08
C GLU A 78 -25.33 -8.24 19.05
N GLN A 79 -24.44 -7.91 18.12
CA GLN A 79 -24.73 -6.98 17.01
C GLN A 79 -25.91 -7.49 16.18
N SER A 80 -25.89 -8.74 15.74
CA SER A 80 -26.95 -9.33 14.92
C SER A 80 -28.30 -9.33 15.63
N GLN A 81 -28.30 -9.65 16.94
CA GLN A 81 -29.50 -9.62 17.76
C GLN A 81 -30.06 -8.20 17.90
N PHE A 82 -29.19 -7.20 18.10
CA PHE A 82 -29.57 -5.80 18.16
C PHE A 82 -30.17 -5.30 16.84
N TYR A 83 -29.54 -5.63 15.71
CA TYR A 83 -30.06 -5.28 14.39
C TYR A 83 -31.47 -5.85 14.17
N LYS A 84 -31.69 -7.10 14.57
CA LYS A 84 -33.02 -7.73 14.51
C LYS A 84 -34.04 -6.96 15.35
N GLU A 85 -33.70 -6.64 16.61
CA GLU A 85 -34.59 -5.90 17.50
C GLU A 85 -34.96 -4.50 16.94
N ILE A 86 -34.00 -3.79 16.34
CA ILE A 86 -34.27 -2.49 15.69
C ILE A 86 -35.19 -2.67 14.48
N THR A 87 -34.96 -3.68 13.64
CA THR A 87 -35.80 -3.98 12.47
C THR A 87 -37.22 -4.37 12.87
N ASP A 88 -37.38 -5.21 13.89
CA ASP A 88 -38.69 -5.65 14.40
C ASP A 88 -39.49 -4.48 15.01
N ASN A 89 -38.81 -3.44 15.49
CA ASN A 89 -39.41 -2.24 16.07
C ASN A 89 -39.41 -1.03 15.12
N TYR A 90 -39.10 -1.24 13.84
CA TYR A 90 -38.94 -0.15 12.86
C TYR A 90 -40.15 0.78 12.76
N ASP A 91 -41.36 0.19 12.76
CA ASP A 91 -42.62 0.90 12.61
C ASP A 91 -42.88 1.88 13.79
N LYS A 92 -42.14 1.76 14.89
CA LYS A 92 -42.26 2.63 16.08
C LYS A 92 -41.57 3.97 15.92
N PHE A 93 -40.57 4.08 15.04
CA PHE A 93 -39.85 5.33 14.80
C PHE A 93 -39.96 5.84 13.37
N LYS A 94 -40.66 5.12 12.48
CA LYS A 94 -40.89 5.57 11.11
C LYS A 94 -42.09 4.88 10.44
N LYS A 95 -42.69 5.54 9.44
CA LYS A 95 -43.83 5.05 8.65
C LYS A 95 -43.50 4.61 7.21
N GLU A 96 -42.28 4.82 6.72
CA GLU A 96 -41.88 4.52 5.32
C GLU A 96 -40.79 3.43 5.27
N ASP A 97 -40.87 2.45 4.36
CA ASP A 97 -40.03 1.23 4.37
C ASP A 97 -38.55 1.38 3.96
N ILE A 98 -37.99 2.59 3.96
CA ILE A 98 -36.69 2.88 3.34
C ILE A 98 -35.50 2.19 4.06
N LEU A 99 -35.55 2.02 5.38
CA LEU A 99 -34.51 1.31 6.14
C LEU A 99 -34.92 -0.12 6.52
N LYS A 100 -36.21 -0.46 6.50
CA LYS A 100 -36.73 -1.74 7.03
C LYS A 100 -36.02 -2.95 6.42
N ASN A 101 -35.77 -2.90 5.11
CA ASN A 101 -35.07 -3.95 4.37
C ASN A 101 -33.57 -3.67 4.17
N ASN A 102 -33.08 -2.54 4.66
CA ASN A 102 -31.71 -2.06 4.46
C ASN A 102 -30.90 -2.04 5.75
N LEU A 103 -31.41 -2.48 6.90
CA LEU A 103 -30.64 -2.60 8.14
C LEU A 103 -29.90 -3.94 8.20
N TYR A 104 -28.59 -3.90 8.26
CA TYR A 104 -27.75 -5.10 8.29
C TYR A 104 -26.41 -4.89 9.01
N VAL A 105 -25.88 -5.99 9.56
CA VAL A 105 -24.52 -6.05 10.08
C VAL A 105 -23.54 -6.06 8.90
N ILE A 106 -22.59 -5.13 8.88
CA ILE A 106 -21.64 -5.01 7.77
C ILE A 106 -20.57 -6.08 7.94
N VAL A 107 -20.34 -6.87 6.90
CA VAL A 107 -19.25 -7.86 6.85
C VAL A 107 -17.92 -7.20 7.20
N GLU A 108 -17.14 -7.86 8.06
CA GLU A 108 -15.95 -7.28 8.69
C GLU A 108 -14.97 -6.64 7.69
N LYS A 109 -14.70 -7.30 6.56
CA LYS A 109 -13.83 -6.76 5.50
C LYS A 109 -14.31 -5.36 5.04
N TYR A 110 -15.58 -5.24 4.67
CA TYR A 110 -16.14 -3.97 4.18
C TYR A 110 -16.22 -2.93 5.30
N PHE A 111 -16.55 -3.34 6.52
CA PHE A 111 -16.53 -2.46 7.68
C PHE A 111 -15.14 -1.86 7.90
N ASN A 112 -14.09 -2.69 7.86
CA ASN A 112 -12.71 -2.25 8.07
C ASN A 112 -12.25 -1.23 7.01
N ASN A 113 -12.71 -1.38 5.76
CA ASN A 113 -12.42 -0.42 4.69
C ASN A 113 -13.14 0.91 4.95
N MET A 114 -14.45 0.87 5.20
CA MET A 114 -15.22 2.08 5.52
C MET A 114 -14.69 2.77 6.77
N ASN A 115 -14.30 2.02 7.79
CA ASN A 115 -13.74 2.54 9.04
C ASN A 115 -12.39 3.21 8.81
N THR A 116 -11.58 2.73 7.86
CA THR A 116 -10.33 3.40 7.46
C THR A 116 -10.64 4.80 6.92
N LEU A 117 -11.58 4.91 5.98
CA LEU A 117 -12.02 6.20 5.43
C LEU A 117 -12.65 7.09 6.51
N TYR A 118 -13.58 6.54 7.30
CA TYR A 118 -14.26 7.27 8.37
C TYR A 118 -13.26 7.89 9.36
N LYS A 119 -12.23 7.16 9.78
CA LYS A 119 -11.19 7.71 10.66
C LYS A 119 -10.47 8.89 10.01
N LEU A 120 -10.10 8.77 8.74
CA LEU A 120 -9.46 9.84 7.98
C LEU A 120 -10.35 11.09 7.89
N TYR A 121 -11.63 10.93 7.51
CA TYR A 121 -12.60 12.03 7.48
C TYR A 121 -12.84 12.64 8.87
N LYS A 122 -12.98 11.81 9.90
CA LYS A 122 -13.17 12.27 11.29
C LYS A 122 -11.98 13.10 11.77
N MET A 123 -10.75 12.72 11.38
CA MET A 123 -9.56 13.49 11.70
C MET A 123 -9.58 14.88 11.05
N LEU A 124 -10.02 15.02 9.79
CA LEU A 124 -10.08 16.32 9.11
C LEU A 124 -11.23 17.22 9.61
N TYR A 125 -12.44 16.68 9.72
CA TYR A 125 -13.66 17.47 9.96
C TYR A 125 -14.06 17.56 11.44
N SER A 126 -13.50 16.70 12.29
CA SER A 126 -13.82 16.68 13.73
C SER A 126 -12.58 16.33 14.56
N PRO A 127 -11.49 17.09 14.44
CA PRO A 127 -10.28 16.83 15.20
C PRO A 127 -10.57 16.96 16.70
N SER A 128 -10.36 15.87 17.45
CA SER A 128 -10.46 15.92 18.90
C SER A 128 -9.25 16.68 19.45
N LYS A 129 -9.48 17.94 19.86
CA LYS A 129 -8.46 18.78 20.51
C LYS A 129 -7.89 18.14 21.78
N ALA A 130 -8.65 17.26 22.43
CA ALA A 130 -8.22 16.54 23.63
C ALA A 130 -7.36 15.30 23.32
N LYS A 131 -7.41 14.77 22.09
CA LYS A 131 -6.71 13.53 21.71
C LYS A 131 -5.26 13.78 21.31
N TYR A 132 -4.96 14.90 20.66
CA TYR A 132 -3.65 15.18 20.09
C TYR A 132 -2.93 16.27 20.86
N LYS A 133 -1.71 16.01 21.35
CA LYS A 133 -0.95 17.00 22.13
C LYS A 133 -0.34 18.07 21.22
N ASN A 134 -0.02 17.71 19.99
CA ASN A 134 0.56 18.58 18.98
C ASN A 134 0.17 18.12 17.56
N CYS A 135 0.58 18.89 16.54
CA CYS A 135 0.32 18.56 15.14
C CYS A 135 1.05 17.29 14.67
N ASP A 136 2.23 16.99 15.23
CA ASP A 136 2.99 15.80 14.86
C ASP A 136 2.23 14.52 15.24
N ASP A 137 1.65 14.44 16.43
CA ASP A 137 0.83 13.30 16.87
C ASP A 137 -0.36 13.07 15.92
N PHE A 138 -1.02 14.16 15.51
CA PHE A 138 -2.11 14.12 14.54
C PHE A 138 -1.63 13.58 13.18
N MET A 139 -0.53 14.12 12.66
CA MET A 139 -0.04 13.77 11.34
C MET A 139 0.57 12.36 11.28
N GLU A 140 1.20 11.88 12.35
CA GLU A 140 1.67 10.49 12.47
C GLU A 140 0.50 9.49 12.44
N GLU A 141 -0.58 9.77 13.17
CA GLU A 141 -1.77 8.92 13.13
C GLU A 141 -2.43 8.96 11.74
N PHE A 142 -2.53 10.15 11.13
CA PHE A 142 -3.06 10.32 9.79
C PHE A 142 -2.26 9.49 8.77
N LYS A 143 -0.93 9.65 8.80
CA LYS A 143 0.03 8.90 7.98
C LYS A 143 -0.17 7.40 8.12
N LYS A 144 -0.25 6.90 9.36
CA LYS A 144 -0.43 5.48 9.64
C LYS A 144 -1.72 4.93 9.03
N ILE A 145 -2.84 5.65 9.19
CA ILE A 145 -4.14 5.21 8.68
C ILE A 145 -4.17 5.27 7.16
N TYR A 146 -3.70 6.38 6.57
CA TYR A 146 -3.70 6.57 5.11
C TYR A 146 -2.81 5.55 4.41
N ASN A 147 -1.54 5.42 4.82
CA ASN A 147 -0.61 4.46 4.22
C ASN A 147 -1.06 3.01 4.45
N GLY A 148 -1.68 2.71 5.59
CA GLY A 148 -2.29 1.41 5.85
C GLY A 148 -3.46 1.11 4.91
N GLY A 149 -4.31 2.10 4.62
CA GLY A 149 -5.39 1.99 3.64
C GLY A 149 -4.86 1.78 2.22
N LEU A 150 -3.84 2.54 1.83
CA LEU A 150 -3.20 2.44 0.52
C LEU A 150 -2.59 1.06 0.28
N LYS A 151 -1.86 0.52 1.26
CA LYS A 151 -1.32 -0.84 1.20
C LYS A 151 -2.43 -1.89 1.09
N LYS A 152 -3.51 -1.76 1.86
CA LYS A 152 -4.67 -2.68 1.76
C LYS A 152 -5.33 -2.66 0.39
N CYS A 153 -5.47 -1.47 -0.20
CA CYS A 153 -6.03 -1.31 -1.53
C CYS A 153 -5.30 -2.20 -2.54
N TYR A 154 -3.98 -2.07 -2.65
CA TYR A 154 -3.19 -2.84 -3.62
C TYR A 154 -2.94 -4.29 -3.23
N HIS A 155 -2.65 -4.59 -1.96
CA HIS A 155 -2.38 -5.97 -1.54
C HIS A 155 -3.63 -6.87 -1.60
N HIS A 156 -4.81 -6.32 -1.29
CA HIS A 156 -6.05 -7.10 -1.23
C HIS A 156 -6.93 -6.90 -2.48
N GLY A 157 -6.48 -6.09 -3.46
CA GLY A 157 -7.24 -5.76 -4.66
C GLY A 157 -8.55 -5.02 -4.34
N ASP A 158 -8.57 -4.18 -3.31
CA ASP A 158 -9.79 -3.52 -2.84
C ASP A 158 -10.02 -2.21 -3.58
N VAL A 159 -10.62 -2.32 -4.76
CA VAL A 159 -10.93 -1.19 -5.66
C VAL A 159 -11.81 -0.15 -4.96
N LYS A 160 -12.82 -0.59 -4.18
CA LYS A 160 -13.74 0.32 -3.50
C LYS A 160 -13.04 1.16 -2.43
N LEU A 161 -12.11 0.57 -1.68
CA LEU A 161 -11.24 1.33 -0.77
C LEU A 161 -10.33 2.29 -1.54
N GLY A 162 -9.79 1.87 -2.69
CA GLY A 162 -9.01 2.71 -3.60
C GLY A 162 -9.76 3.96 -4.05
N LYS A 163 -10.97 3.79 -4.59
CA LYS A 163 -11.89 4.88 -4.95
C LYS A 163 -12.10 5.84 -3.79
N GLY A 164 -12.38 5.33 -2.59
CA GLY A 164 -12.59 6.14 -1.41
C GLY A 164 -11.34 6.94 -0.99
N LEU A 165 -10.16 6.32 -1.06
CA LEU A 165 -8.88 6.96 -0.73
C LEU A 165 -8.49 8.02 -1.76
N GLU A 166 -8.82 7.83 -3.03
CA GLU A 166 -8.59 8.81 -4.09
C GLU A 166 -9.45 10.06 -3.92
N ILE A 167 -10.75 9.87 -3.67
CA ILE A 167 -11.66 10.97 -3.32
C ILE A 167 -11.13 11.70 -2.09
N PHE A 168 -10.74 10.96 -1.05
CA PHE A 168 -10.19 11.54 0.17
C PHE A 168 -8.89 12.32 -0.09
N LYS A 169 -7.98 11.79 -0.91
CA LYS A 169 -6.73 12.44 -1.32
C LYS A 169 -7.01 13.81 -1.90
N ASN A 170 -7.96 13.89 -2.84
CA ASN A 170 -8.35 15.14 -3.49
C ASN A 170 -8.91 16.20 -2.53
N ILE A 171 -9.40 15.80 -1.35
CA ILE A 171 -9.91 16.74 -0.33
C ILE A 171 -8.76 17.47 0.37
N TYR A 172 -7.66 16.78 0.70
CA TYR A 172 -6.58 17.36 1.48
C TYR A 172 -5.37 17.81 0.65
N THR A 173 -5.26 17.41 -0.62
CA THR A 173 -4.21 17.89 -1.53
C THR A 173 -4.66 19.16 -2.25
N THR A 174 -4.07 20.31 -1.91
CA THR A 174 -4.27 21.58 -2.65
C THR A 174 -3.40 21.68 -3.91
N ASP A 175 -2.37 20.83 -4.04
CA ASP A 175 -1.42 20.85 -5.15
C ASP A 175 -1.50 19.60 -6.04
N ASN A 176 -1.31 19.81 -7.34
CA ASN A 176 -1.20 18.79 -8.40
C ASN A 176 -0.04 17.77 -8.20
N LEU A 177 0.73 17.85 -7.11
CA LEU A 177 2.06 17.25 -6.97
C LEU A 177 2.09 15.74 -6.65
N ASN A 178 0.96 15.04 -6.60
CA ASN A 178 0.92 13.60 -6.34
C ASN A 178 -0.21 12.90 -7.10
N LYS A 179 -0.51 13.31 -8.34
CA LYS A 179 -1.63 12.74 -9.12
C LYS A 179 -1.30 11.41 -9.80
N VAL A 180 -0.46 10.55 -9.21
CA VAL A 180 -0.49 9.14 -9.62
C VAL A 180 -1.91 8.65 -9.27
N PRO A 181 -2.73 8.29 -10.28
CA PRO A 181 -4.09 7.84 -10.03
C PRO A 181 -4.02 6.51 -9.29
N LEU A 182 -4.95 6.31 -8.36
CA LEU A 182 -5.05 5.02 -7.66
C LEU A 182 -5.70 3.96 -8.55
N LEU A 183 -6.62 4.41 -9.40
CA LEU A 183 -7.41 3.61 -10.32
C LEU A 183 -6.83 3.66 -11.73
N ASP A 184 -7.21 2.68 -12.55
CA ASP A 184 -6.90 2.70 -13.96
C ASP A 184 -7.60 3.88 -14.66
N THR A 185 -6.95 4.44 -15.66
CA THR A 185 -7.46 5.61 -16.40
C THR A 185 -8.55 5.25 -17.41
N GLU A 186 -8.61 3.99 -17.85
CA GLU A 186 -9.59 3.49 -18.80
C GLU A 186 -10.78 2.82 -18.11
N ASP A 187 -10.55 2.19 -16.95
CA ASP A 187 -11.59 1.54 -16.14
C ASP A 187 -11.40 1.83 -14.64
N ASP A 188 -12.24 2.72 -14.10
CA ASP A 188 -12.15 3.12 -12.70
C ASP A 188 -12.49 1.96 -11.73
N ASP A 189 -13.10 0.86 -12.21
CA ASP A 189 -13.37 -0.34 -11.43
C ASP A 189 -12.15 -1.27 -11.31
N ILE A 190 -11.00 -0.88 -11.87
CA ILE A 190 -9.75 -1.63 -11.79
C ILE A 190 -8.68 -0.76 -11.10
N LEU A 191 -7.93 -1.38 -10.18
CA LEU A 191 -6.74 -0.72 -9.64
C LEU A 191 -5.68 -0.62 -10.72
N ARG A 192 -5.02 0.53 -10.81
CA ARG A 192 -3.88 0.68 -11.71
C ARG A 192 -2.86 -0.41 -11.39
N THR A 193 -2.51 -1.22 -12.40
CA THR A 193 -1.50 -2.26 -12.25
C THR A 193 -0.30 -2.02 -13.14
N SER A 194 0.86 -2.52 -12.72
CA SER A 194 2.05 -2.50 -13.54
C SER A 194 2.63 -3.91 -13.62
N TYR A 195 2.84 -4.37 -14.85
CA TYR A 195 3.14 -5.77 -15.13
C TYR A 195 4.52 -6.19 -14.63
N ILE A 196 5.52 -5.29 -14.73
CA ILE A 196 6.88 -5.60 -14.30
C ILE A 196 6.98 -5.53 -12.77
N ALA A 197 6.45 -4.49 -12.13
CA ALA A 197 6.27 -4.40 -10.67
C ALA A 197 5.65 -5.68 -10.08
N ARG A 198 4.55 -6.16 -10.65
CA ARG A 198 3.86 -7.36 -10.16
C ARG A 198 4.77 -8.59 -10.20
N LYS A 199 5.63 -8.73 -11.21
CA LYS A 199 6.61 -9.84 -11.27
C LYS A 199 7.67 -9.73 -10.20
N LEU A 200 8.13 -8.51 -9.89
CA LEU A 200 9.14 -8.25 -8.86
C LEU A 200 8.64 -8.53 -7.43
N LEU A 201 7.33 -8.48 -7.23
CA LEU A 201 6.67 -8.76 -5.95
C LEU A 201 6.21 -10.21 -5.80
N GLN A 202 6.16 -10.97 -6.89
CA GLN A 202 5.73 -12.36 -6.88
C GLN A 202 6.92 -13.28 -6.67
N ASN A 203 6.85 -14.09 -5.61
CA ASN A 203 7.81 -15.15 -5.35
C ASN A 203 7.52 -16.34 -6.27
N LYS A 204 7.91 -16.23 -7.55
CA LYS A 204 8.08 -17.40 -8.43
C LYS A 204 9.58 -17.67 -8.52
N TYR A 205 10.00 -18.81 -7.97
CA TYR A 205 11.37 -19.31 -7.97
C TYR A 205 11.83 -19.71 -9.38
N GLU A 206 11.86 -18.77 -10.31
CA GLU A 206 12.43 -18.96 -11.65
C GLU A 206 13.65 -18.04 -11.78
N TYR A 207 14.80 -18.52 -11.30
CA TYR A 207 16.08 -17.82 -11.47
C TYR A 207 16.60 -18.11 -12.89
N SER A 208 16.47 -17.14 -13.78
CA SER A 208 17.10 -17.10 -15.11
C SER A 208 17.39 -15.64 -15.48
N MET A 209 18.34 -15.39 -16.38
CA MET A 209 18.61 -14.03 -16.89
C MET A 209 17.40 -13.40 -17.60
N ASP A 210 16.37 -14.19 -17.90
CA ASP A 210 15.10 -13.75 -18.48
C ASP A 210 14.01 -13.50 -17.42
N PHE A 211 14.31 -13.62 -16.13
CA PHE A 211 13.37 -13.37 -15.04
C PHE A 211 13.95 -12.36 -14.06
N LEU A 212 13.17 -11.32 -13.76
CA LEU A 212 13.57 -10.35 -12.75
C LEU A 212 13.50 -11.00 -11.37
N HIS A 213 14.53 -10.76 -10.56
CA HIS A 213 14.59 -11.31 -9.21
C HIS A 213 13.62 -10.58 -8.28
N GLU A 214 13.09 -11.29 -7.30
CA GLU A 214 12.22 -10.71 -6.29
C GLU A 214 12.96 -9.60 -5.51
N ILE A 215 12.27 -8.48 -5.30
CA ILE A 215 12.76 -7.40 -4.44
C ILE A 215 12.51 -7.81 -2.98
N LYS A 216 13.58 -8.18 -2.25
CA LYS A 216 13.48 -8.63 -0.86
C LYS A 216 13.49 -7.47 0.14
N ASP A 217 12.66 -7.57 1.19
CA ASP A 217 12.46 -6.52 2.19
C ASP A 217 13.73 -6.14 2.97
N ASN A 218 14.66 -7.08 3.15
CA ASN A 218 15.88 -6.86 3.91
C ASN A 218 16.87 -5.90 3.25
N TYR A 219 16.81 -5.73 1.92
CA TYR A 219 17.73 -4.88 1.17
C TYR A 219 17.04 -3.70 0.47
N TYR A 220 15.79 -3.87 0.05
CA TYR A 220 15.10 -2.93 -0.83
C TYR A 220 13.71 -2.54 -0.32
N LYS A 221 13.57 -2.40 1.01
CA LYS A 221 12.27 -2.18 1.66
C LYS A 221 11.47 -0.99 1.09
N ASP A 222 12.10 0.17 0.95
CA ASP A 222 11.41 1.39 0.51
C ASP A 222 11.02 1.29 -0.98
N LEU A 223 11.88 0.69 -1.80
CA LEU A 223 11.59 0.40 -3.21
C LEU A 223 10.46 -0.62 -3.35
N LYS A 224 10.48 -1.70 -2.56
CA LYS A 224 9.40 -2.69 -2.52
C LYS A 224 8.09 -2.07 -2.07
N ASP A 225 8.12 -1.27 -1.01
CA ASP A 225 6.94 -0.55 -0.53
C ASP A 225 6.37 0.34 -1.65
N LEU A 226 7.19 1.11 -2.35
CA LEU A 226 6.78 1.94 -3.50
C LEU A 226 6.11 1.12 -4.61
N ILE A 227 6.75 0.04 -5.05
CA ILE A 227 6.26 -0.84 -6.12
C ILE A 227 4.96 -1.53 -5.69
N SER A 228 4.85 -1.92 -4.42
CA SER A 228 3.66 -2.59 -3.86
C SER A 228 2.41 -1.72 -3.87
N VAL A 229 2.57 -0.40 -3.88
CA VAL A 229 1.48 0.55 -4.01
C VAL A 229 1.49 1.26 -5.37
N HIS A 230 2.05 0.60 -6.38
CA HIS A 230 2.04 1.04 -7.78
C HIS A 230 2.59 2.46 -7.95
N TYR A 231 3.78 2.67 -7.41
CA TYR A 231 4.53 3.92 -7.52
C TYR A 231 3.87 5.13 -6.84
N ASN A 232 2.81 4.92 -6.05
CA ASN A 232 2.30 5.94 -5.13
C ASN A 232 3.27 6.12 -3.96
N LEU A 233 3.95 7.27 -3.89
CA LEU A 233 4.80 7.58 -2.75
C LEU A 233 3.96 7.58 -1.46
N LEU A 234 4.39 6.80 -0.47
CA LEU A 234 3.74 6.77 0.84
C LEU A 234 3.71 8.17 1.44
N PHE A 235 2.60 8.50 2.11
CA PHE A 235 2.40 9.81 2.70
C PHE A 235 3.44 10.08 3.79
N GLU A 236 4.11 11.22 3.67
CA GLU A 236 5.01 11.80 4.64
C GLU A 236 4.65 13.28 4.78
N TYR A 237 4.29 13.72 5.99
CA TYR A 237 3.87 15.11 6.23
C TYR A 237 5.06 16.06 6.46
N LYS A 238 6.18 15.54 6.96
CA LYS A 238 7.43 16.29 7.09
C LYS A 238 8.18 16.24 5.77
N GLU A 239 8.44 17.40 5.18
CA GLU A 239 9.20 17.51 3.93
C GLU A 239 10.57 16.83 4.04
N GLU A 240 11.25 16.95 5.19
CA GLU A 240 12.54 16.29 5.43
C GLU A 240 12.43 14.75 5.35
N GLU A 241 11.40 14.15 5.93
CA GLU A 241 11.21 12.69 5.90
C GLU A 241 10.74 12.21 4.52
N LYS A 242 9.91 13.00 3.81
CA LYS A 242 9.59 12.77 2.39
C LYS A 242 10.87 12.72 1.55
N ASN A 243 11.74 13.72 1.68
CA ASN A 243 12.99 13.80 0.94
C ASN A 243 13.94 12.65 1.32
N CYS A 244 13.98 12.25 2.59
CA CYS A 244 14.73 11.06 3.01
C CYS A 244 14.20 9.79 2.33
N LEU A 245 12.88 9.60 2.28
CA LEU A 245 12.25 8.45 1.63
C LEU A 245 12.58 8.41 0.13
N MET A 246 12.48 9.53 -0.58
CA MET A 246 12.82 9.63 -2.00
C MET A 246 14.28 9.23 -2.27
N ILE A 247 15.23 9.73 -1.48
CA ILE A 247 16.64 9.37 -1.66
C ILE A 247 16.90 7.89 -1.34
N ARG A 248 16.25 7.31 -0.33
CA ARG A 248 16.37 5.87 -0.04
C ARG A 248 15.82 5.00 -1.16
N ILE A 249 14.68 5.39 -1.75
CA ILE A 249 14.10 4.71 -2.92
C ILE A 249 15.09 4.73 -4.08
N LEU A 250 15.63 5.91 -4.41
CA LEU A 250 16.57 6.05 -5.53
C LEU A 250 17.86 5.24 -5.29
N HIS A 251 18.39 5.27 -4.07
CA HIS A 251 19.54 4.47 -3.68
C HIS A 251 19.27 2.96 -3.83
N GLN A 252 18.14 2.47 -3.33
CA GLN A 252 17.75 1.06 -3.45
C GLN A 252 17.47 0.66 -4.91
N PHE A 253 16.95 1.56 -5.72
CA PHE A 253 16.77 1.35 -7.16
C PHE A 253 18.12 1.14 -7.87
N PHE A 254 19.10 2.02 -7.65
CA PHE A 254 20.45 1.85 -8.23
C PHE A 254 21.13 0.59 -7.72
N GLN A 255 21.00 0.30 -6.43
CA GLN A 255 21.55 -0.92 -5.85
C GLN A 255 20.97 -2.17 -6.52
N TYR A 256 19.64 -2.25 -6.64
CA TYR A 256 18.96 -3.36 -7.32
C TYR A 256 19.42 -3.49 -8.79
N CYS A 257 19.50 -2.37 -9.51
CA CYS A 257 19.93 -2.38 -10.91
C CYS A 257 21.37 -2.88 -11.06
N ASN A 258 22.28 -2.47 -10.17
CA ASN A 258 23.67 -2.91 -10.18
C ASN A 258 23.84 -4.38 -9.78
N ASP A 259 23.09 -4.85 -8.78
CA ASP A 259 23.11 -6.24 -8.33
C ASP A 259 22.66 -7.21 -9.42
N TYR A 260 21.73 -6.77 -10.27
CA TYR A 260 21.12 -7.56 -11.34
C TYR A 260 21.40 -7.05 -12.75
N LYS A 261 22.49 -6.29 -12.95
CA LYS A 261 22.85 -5.68 -14.24
C LYS A 261 23.01 -6.65 -15.41
N TYR A 262 23.19 -7.93 -15.15
CA TYR A 262 23.28 -8.97 -16.19
C TYR A 262 21.90 -9.46 -16.67
N ASN A 263 20.82 -9.02 -16.05
CA ASN A 263 19.47 -9.47 -16.36
C ASN A 263 18.92 -8.77 -17.60
N ARG A 264 18.47 -9.56 -18.58
CA ARG A 264 17.98 -9.06 -19.88
C ARG A 264 16.66 -8.32 -19.77
N ARG A 265 15.88 -8.56 -18.71
CA ARG A 265 14.61 -7.87 -18.45
C ARG A 265 14.76 -6.63 -17.56
N LEU A 266 15.97 -6.32 -17.09
CA LEU A 266 16.19 -5.17 -16.20
C LEU A 266 15.79 -3.84 -16.84
N SER A 267 16.05 -3.66 -18.15
CA SER A 267 15.66 -2.46 -18.88
C SER A 267 14.16 -2.20 -18.84
N LEU A 268 13.33 -3.25 -18.84
CA LEU A 268 11.86 -3.12 -18.71
C LEU A 268 11.47 -2.56 -17.35
N PHE A 269 12.13 -3.00 -16.26
CA PHE A 269 11.90 -2.46 -14.93
C PHE A 269 12.40 -1.03 -14.81
N MET A 270 13.61 -0.74 -15.32
CA MET A 270 14.15 0.62 -15.33
C MET A 270 13.21 1.60 -16.05
N LYS A 271 12.71 1.20 -17.22
CA LYS A 271 11.73 1.99 -17.99
C LYS A 271 10.48 2.27 -17.17
N GLU A 272 9.89 1.23 -16.60
CA GLU A 272 8.69 1.36 -15.78
C GLU A 272 8.91 2.27 -14.57
N PHE A 273 10.00 2.10 -13.81
CA PHE A 273 10.33 2.98 -12.68
C PHE A 273 10.51 4.44 -13.12
N ILE A 274 11.17 4.67 -14.24
CA ILE A 274 11.40 6.03 -14.75
C ILE A 274 10.08 6.68 -15.16
N ASP A 275 9.27 5.98 -15.96
CA ASP A 275 8.03 6.48 -16.52
C ASP A 275 6.96 6.69 -15.44
N GLU A 276 6.82 5.73 -14.51
CA GLU A 276 5.74 5.71 -13.52
C GLU A 276 6.03 6.52 -12.25
N TYR A 277 7.30 6.71 -11.92
CA TYR A 277 7.70 7.34 -10.65
C TYR A 277 8.66 8.49 -10.83
N TYR A 278 9.81 8.26 -11.46
CA TYR A 278 10.88 9.27 -11.45
C TYR A 278 10.46 10.54 -12.19
N ASN A 279 9.82 10.41 -13.36
CA ASN A 279 9.41 11.57 -14.17
C ASN A 279 8.40 12.46 -13.43
N GLU A 280 7.41 11.87 -12.75
CA GLU A 280 6.44 12.57 -11.89
C GLU A 280 7.11 13.28 -10.70
N LYS A 281 8.26 12.77 -10.26
CA LYS A 281 9.02 13.27 -9.10
C LYS A 281 10.25 14.09 -9.48
N GLN A 282 10.49 14.30 -10.77
CA GLN A 282 11.74 14.85 -11.28
C GLN A 282 12.05 16.23 -10.71
N THR A 283 11.04 17.10 -10.61
CA THR A 283 11.19 18.45 -10.05
C THR A 283 11.59 18.41 -8.57
N GLU A 284 11.06 17.46 -7.81
CA GLU A 284 11.38 17.28 -6.39
C GLU A 284 12.81 16.73 -6.22
N TYR A 285 13.20 15.74 -7.02
CA TYR A 285 14.58 15.25 -7.06
C TYR A 285 15.58 16.34 -7.43
N LYS A 286 15.30 17.14 -8.48
CA LYS A 286 16.15 18.27 -8.90
C LYS A 286 16.39 19.27 -7.76
N LYS A 287 15.37 19.58 -6.95
CA LYS A 287 15.51 20.43 -5.76
C LYS A 287 16.46 19.79 -4.74
N ILE A 288 16.26 18.52 -4.41
CA ILE A 288 17.12 17.79 -3.46
C ILE A 288 18.57 17.77 -3.94
N PHE A 289 18.81 17.43 -5.21
CA PHE A 289 20.16 17.35 -5.78
C PHE A 289 20.89 18.69 -5.73
N THR A 290 20.20 19.77 -6.12
CA THR A 290 20.74 21.14 -6.08
C THR A 290 21.09 21.54 -4.65
N GLU A 291 20.19 21.27 -3.70
CA GLU A 291 20.36 21.66 -2.31
C GLU A 291 21.51 20.90 -1.62
N CYS A 292 21.65 19.60 -1.90
CA CYS A 292 22.63 18.75 -1.23
C CYS A 292 24.06 18.84 -1.80
N LYS A 293 24.20 19.37 -3.02
CA LYS A 293 25.49 19.74 -3.62
C LYS A 293 26.05 21.07 -3.09
N GLY A 294 25.22 21.87 -2.43
CA GLY A 294 25.64 23.11 -1.78
C GLY A 294 26.60 22.91 -0.58
N PRO A 295 27.13 24.00 0.00
CA PRO A 295 27.99 23.94 1.19
C PRO A 295 27.28 23.21 2.34
N LYS A 296 28.07 22.52 3.20
CA LYS A 296 27.63 21.57 4.26
C LYS A 296 26.18 21.80 4.74
N ASN A 297 25.25 21.10 4.10
CA ASN A 297 23.86 21.05 4.52
C ASN A 297 23.69 19.96 5.59
N GLY A 298 23.27 20.35 6.79
CA GLY A 298 23.08 19.45 7.94
C GLY A 298 21.82 18.59 7.88
N LYS A 299 20.99 18.74 6.83
CA LYS A 299 19.75 17.96 6.69
C LYS A 299 20.03 16.48 6.45
N LYS A 300 19.17 15.63 7.02
CA LYS A 300 19.34 14.17 7.01
C LYS A 300 19.37 13.59 5.59
N TYR A 301 18.49 14.05 4.70
CA TYR A 301 18.45 13.57 3.31
C TYR A 301 19.70 13.97 2.51
N CYS A 302 20.40 15.05 2.86
CA CYS A 302 21.65 15.40 2.19
C CYS A 302 22.81 14.50 2.60
N THR A 303 22.77 13.95 3.82
CA THR A 303 23.71 12.89 4.23
C THR A 303 23.45 11.62 3.43
N LEU A 304 22.19 11.22 3.29
CA LEU A 304 21.79 10.07 2.46
C LEU A 304 22.13 10.28 0.99
N PHE A 305 21.93 11.49 0.47
CA PHE A 305 22.27 11.85 -0.91
C PHE A 305 23.76 11.68 -1.15
N LYS A 306 24.61 12.19 -0.25
CA LYS A 306 26.08 12.04 -0.38
C LYS A 306 26.53 10.59 -0.30
N GLN A 307 25.88 9.76 0.52
CA GLN A 307 26.13 8.32 0.55
C GLN A 307 25.77 7.67 -0.79
N CYS A 308 24.62 8.05 -1.36
CA CYS A 308 24.18 7.60 -2.67
C CYS A 308 25.15 8.06 -3.77
N GLU A 309 25.55 9.33 -3.78
CA GLU A 309 26.52 9.90 -4.72
C GLU A 309 27.88 9.20 -4.64
N ASN A 310 28.38 8.93 -3.43
CA ASN A 310 29.66 8.23 -3.26
C ASN A 310 29.62 6.79 -3.79
N THR A 311 28.47 6.12 -3.70
CA THR A 311 28.31 4.72 -4.09
C THR A 311 27.92 4.57 -5.57
N PHE A 312 27.07 5.46 -6.07
CA PHE A 312 26.39 5.39 -7.36
C PHE A 312 26.54 6.70 -8.17
N ASN A 313 27.72 7.33 -8.10
CA ASN A 313 28.01 8.62 -8.76
C ASN A 313 27.63 8.62 -10.25
N LYS A 314 27.97 7.52 -10.95
CA LYS A 314 27.70 7.38 -12.38
C LYS A 314 26.19 7.34 -12.64
N ASP A 315 25.47 6.47 -11.93
CA ASP A 315 24.02 6.29 -12.06
C ASP A 315 23.28 7.61 -11.74
N LEU A 316 23.69 8.27 -10.66
CA LEU A 316 23.11 9.55 -10.23
C LEU A 316 23.31 10.65 -11.27
N LYS A 317 24.50 10.79 -11.86
CA LYS A 317 24.77 11.74 -12.95
C LYS A 317 23.90 11.49 -14.18
N ILE A 318 23.62 10.23 -14.51
CA ILE A 318 22.72 9.89 -15.61
C ILE A 318 21.30 10.38 -15.29
N PHE A 319 20.82 10.12 -14.08
CA PHE A 319 19.49 10.57 -13.64
C PHE A 319 19.35 12.09 -13.58
N GLU A 320 20.41 12.81 -13.22
CA GLU A 320 20.45 14.27 -13.24
C GLU A 320 20.35 14.87 -14.64
N ASN A 321 21.01 14.24 -15.62
CA ASN A 321 21.02 14.69 -17.01
C ASN A 321 19.79 14.22 -17.78
N LYS A 322 19.66 12.90 -17.95
CA LYS A 322 18.61 12.24 -18.72
C LYS A 322 18.45 10.79 -18.27
N ALA A 323 17.51 10.54 -17.37
CA ALA A 323 17.31 9.22 -16.76
C ALA A 323 17.05 8.10 -17.78
N SER A 324 16.43 8.39 -18.93
CA SER A 324 16.23 7.38 -19.99
C SER A 324 17.54 6.79 -20.53
N ASP A 325 18.64 7.54 -20.46
CA ASP A 325 19.95 7.06 -20.94
C ASP A 325 20.47 5.90 -20.07
N TYR A 326 19.94 5.74 -18.85
CA TYR A 326 20.23 4.61 -17.97
C TYR A 326 19.75 3.28 -18.58
N ILE A 327 18.62 3.32 -19.30
CA ILE A 327 18.06 2.17 -20.02
C ILE A 327 18.98 1.79 -21.18
N THR A 328 19.41 2.79 -21.96
CA THR A 328 20.32 2.58 -23.09
C THR A 328 21.68 2.06 -22.64
N GLU A 329 22.22 2.55 -21.52
CA GLU A 329 23.46 2.03 -20.96
C GLU A 329 23.33 0.55 -20.58
N GLN A 330 22.21 0.18 -19.95
CA GLN A 330 21.93 -1.20 -19.60
C GLN A 330 21.78 -2.10 -20.83
N GLU A 331 21.07 -1.66 -21.87
CA GLU A 331 20.92 -2.42 -23.12
C GLU A 331 22.27 -2.61 -23.82
N ASN A 332 23.09 -1.56 -23.90
CA ASN A 332 24.44 -1.63 -24.45
C ASN A 332 25.35 -2.56 -23.65
N TYR A 333 25.23 -2.56 -22.31
CA TYR A 333 25.96 -3.49 -21.46
C TYR A 333 25.63 -4.93 -21.82
N ILE A 334 24.33 -5.27 -21.92
CA ILE A 334 23.88 -6.63 -22.29
C ILE A 334 24.39 -7.03 -23.68
N ILE A 335 24.35 -6.13 -24.66
CA ILE A 335 24.86 -6.39 -26.02
C ILE A 335 26.39 -6.62 -26.02
N SER A 336 27.11 -5.95 -25.13
CA SER A 336 28.57 -6.08 -25.02
C SER A 336 29.05 -7.38 -24.36
N LEU A 337 28.14 -8.15 -23.75
CA LEU A 337 28.50 -9.38 -23.05
C LEU A 337 28.99 -10.46 -24.02
N THR A 338 30.11 -11.10 -23.67
CA THR A 338 30.62 -12.25 -24.42
C THR A 338 29.82 -13.51 -24.11
N GLY A 339 29.96 -14.55 -24.95
CA GLY A 339 29.36 -15.86 -24.67
C GLY A 339 29.82 -16.46 -23.33
N PHE A 340 31.06 -16.18 -22.91
CA PHE A 340 31.57 -16.61 -21.61
C PHE A 340 30.90 -15.84 -20.46
N ASP A 341 30.71 -14.52 -20.60
CA ASP A 341 30.01 -13.72 -19.59
C ASP A 341 28.58 -14.21 -19.37
N ILE A 342 27.87 -14.50 -20.46
CA ILE A 342 26.51 -15.06 -20.45
C ILE A 342 26.49 -16.37 -19.66
N LEU A 343 27.39 -17.31 -19.96
CA LEU A 343 27.51 -18.57 -19.24
C LEU A 343 27.81 -18.37 -17.75
N LEU A 344 28.70 -17.43 -17.42
CA LEU A 344 29.05 -17.12 -16.03
C LEU A 344 27.84 -16.59 -15.26
N PHE A 345 27.04 -15.71 -15.87
CA PHE A 345 25.85 -15.16 -15.23
C PHE A 345 24.71 -16.18 -15.11
N GLU A 346 24.53 -17.06 -16.10
CA GLU A 346 23.60 -18.19 -15.98
C GLU A 346 24.00 -19.11 -14.84
N ALA A 347 25.29 -19.46 -14.74
CA ALA A 347 25.81 -20.25 -13.64
C ALA A 347 25.58 -19.56 -12.28
N LYS A 348 25.89 -18.26 -12.18
CA LYS A 348 25.63 -17.46 -10.96
C LYS A 348 24.15 -17.49 -10.57
N ALA A 349 23.24 -17.31 -11.53
CA ALA A 349 21.81 -17.35 -11.29
C ALA A 349 21.34 -18.74 -10.82
N MET A 350 21.90 -19.83 -11.39
CA MET A 350 21.61 -21.20 -10.93
C MET A 350 22.10 -21.45 -9.50
N PHE A 351 23.27 -20.95 -9.12
CA PHE A 351 23.80 -21.12 -7.76
C PHE A 351 23.04 -20.31 -6.70
N GLN A 352 22.36 -19.24 -7.09
CA GLN A 352 21.47 -18.48 -6.20
C GLN A 352 20.12 -19.17 -5.97
N ASP A 353 19.78 -20.18 -6.79
CA ASP A 353 18.58 -20.98 -6.69
C ASP A 353 18.88 -22.27 -5.93
N PHE A 354 18.63 -22.27 -4.62
CA PHE A 354 18.92 -23.44 -3.77
C PHE A 354 18.11 -24.68 -4.19
N GLU A 355 16.94 -24.51 -4.82
CA GLU A 355 16.10 -25.61 -5.27
C GLU A 355 16.59 -26.20 -6.60
N LYS A 356 16.98 -25.37 -7.57
CA LYS A 356 17.70 -25.84 -8.78
C LYS A 356 19.06 -26.41 -8.41
N MET A 357 19.84 -25.74 -7.58
CA MET A 357 21.13 -26.25 -7.10
C MET A 357 20.93 -27.62 -6.46
N SER A 358 19.94 -27.80 -5.59
CA SER A 358 19.58 -29.11 -5.01
C SER A 358 19.28 -30.17 -6.07
N ARG A 359 18.50 -29.85 -7.11
CA ARG A 359 18.18 -30.80 -8.21
C ARG A 359 19.39 -31.17 -9.06
N TYR A 360 20.31 -30.23 -9.27
CA TYR A 360 21.52 -30.46 -10.07
C TYR A 360 22.74 -30.88 -9.24
N LEU A 361 22.70 -30.76 -7.91
CA LEU A 361 23.81 -31.09 -7.00
C LEU A 361 24.32 -32.51 -7.20
N PRO A 362 23.45 -33.55 -7.34
CA PRO A 362 23.92 -34.91 -7.59
C PRO A 362 24.69 -35.00 -8.91
N THR A 363 24.18 -34.37 -9.97
CA THR A 363 24.83 -34.34 -11.28
C THR A 363 26.15 -33.58 -11.21
N ILE A 364 26.18 -32.39 -10.61
CA ILE A 364 27.39 -31.57 -10.46
C ILE A 364 28.46 -32.31 -9.65
N MET A 365 28.08 -32.90 -8.52
CA MET A 365 29.00 -33.71 -7.70
C MET A 365 29.51 -34.93 -8.46
N SER A 366 28.64 -35.61 -9.22
CA SER A 366 29.05 -36.73 -10.09
C SER A 366 30.05 -36.28 -11.15
N THR A 367 29.84 -35.13 -11.78
CA THR A 367 30.75 -34.59 -12.79
C THR A 367 32.08 -34.16 -12.18
N MET A 368 32.07 -33.52 -11.01
CA MET A 368 33.29 -33.15 -10.29
C MET A 368 34.11 -34.37 -9.88
N VAL A 369 33.45 -35.42 -9.38
CA VAL A 369 34.10 -36.70 -9.06
C VAL A 369 34.68 -37.35 -10.32
N ALA A 370 33.93 -37.36 -11.44
CA ALA A 370 34.42 -37.88 -12.70
C ALA A 370 35.65 -37.11 -13.22
N ILE A 371 35.65 -35.78 -13.13
CA ILE A 371 36.80 -34.93 -13.50
C ILE A 371 38.00 -35.23 -12.60
N LEU A 372 37.81 -35.32 -11.27
CA LEU A 372 38.88 -35.65 -10.32
C LEU A 372 39.46 -37.04 -10.60
N ILE A 373 38.61 -38.03 -10.91
CA ILE A 373 39.05 -39.38 -11.30
C ILE A 373 39.84 -39.33 -12.60
N CYS A 374 39.35 -38.62 -13.63
CA CYS A 374 40.08 -38.45 -14.89
C CYS A 374 41.43 -37.77 -14.69
N LEU A 375 41.50 -36.69 -13.90
CA LEU A 375 42.75 -36.01 -13.58
C LEU A 375 43.72 -36.90 -12.78
N PHE A 376 43.21 -37.71 -11.86
CA PHE A 376 44.01 -38.67 -11.11
C PHE A 376 44.61 -39.75 -12.03
N PHE A 377 43.82 -40.30 -12.95
CA PHE A 377 44.32 -41.26 -13.94
C PHE A 377 45.32 -40.63 -14.91
N LEU A 378 45.06 -39.42 -15.39
CA LEU A 378 46.00 -38.66 -16.23
C LEU A 378 47.33 -38.43 -15.50
N TYR A 379 47.28 -37.99 -14.24
CA TYR A 379 48.46 -37.81 -13.41
C TYR A 379 49.24 -39.13 -13.21
N LYS A 380 48.53 -40.23 -12.94
CA LYS A 380 49.16 -41.55 -12.74
C LYS A 380 49.81 -42.07 -14.03
N VAL A 381 49.19 -41.86 -15.20
CA VAL A 381 49.76 -42.20 -16.51
C VAL A 381 50.98 -41.33 -16.79
N LEU A 382 50.91 -40.02 -16.55
CA LEU A 382 52.06 -39.12 -16.73
C LEU A 382 53.27 -39.55 -15.89
N LYS A 383 53.04 -40.01 -14.65
CA LYS A 383 54.09 -40.49 -13.74
C LYS A 383 54.70 -41.85 -14.14
N ILE A 384 54.09 -42.58 -15.06
CA ILE A 384 54.64 -43.85 -15.58
C ILE A 384 55.52 -43.59 -16.82
N TYR A 385 55.27 -42.48 -17.53
CA TYR A 385 55.99 -42.11 -18.75
C TYR A 385 57.12 -41.09 -18.54
N ILE A 386 57.23 -40.50 -17.34
CA ILE A 386 58.35 -39.68 -16.85
C ILE A 386 59.05 -40.48 -15.76
#